data_AF-A0A5C9CG52-F1
#
_entry.id   AF-A0A5C9CG52-F1
#
_cell.length_a   1.000
_cell.length_b   1.000
_cell.length_c   1.000
_cell.angle_alpha   90.00
_cell.angle_beta   90.00
_cell.angle_gamma   90.00
#
_symmetry.space_group_name_H-M   'P 1'
#
loop_
_entity.id
_entity.type
_entity.pdbx_description
1 polymer ?
#
loop_
_entity_poly.entity_id
_entity_poly.type
_entity_poly.pdbx_seq_one_letter_code
_entity_poly.pdbx_strand_id
1 'polypeptide(L)'
;QMRRLNALDTLDWLDQLLLQGERLTFGAKVDSKSKHATIEIDVMAKQDSAFAKALQDVAARQSYFSNVVEDDVPLTFSMSVMMTPQNQKRFAEFFEHAEQDVAEQLTNVLEGKKPTESKKPANAAAPAADAPKSTGLPKSKRGATGNKVQKAKVPVPPALHDVFESLRATAKTGHVDFFVQFMADSKSDGAPQFSLVGGAKVADGTKFASGVTEILNQLKERPGMARMDLSIDSHAGVTFHRISSDGLENDPGAQETFGSKPAVYLGVGSQAVWFALGQADALSQLKLVIDRVNTEPVARPDRRDFIPFQFHMHMKKWIELGEANSEKRMERIETAIAQQEAKVLEAEAAAKAAAEKAGAKPAAAPNGEGNGPRRGNGPGRGGPQQFGGSAEQRRAGMATWNSMQKKAFSGNDDKLRIDFKPTDQGARIQLQFDESFLRLMGLGISRGMDGNIENERKAAEKQQEKAKPKK
;
A
#
# COMPACT_ATOMS: atom_id res chain seq x y z
N GLN A 1 11.84 -1.02 13.24
CA GLN A 1 11.47 -1.89 14.39
C GLN A 1 10.34 -2.84 14.02
N MET A 2 9.23 -2.38 13.42
CA MET A 2 8.14 -3.25 12.93
C MET A 2 8.59 -4.46 12.09
N ARG A 3 9.51 -4.27 11.13
CA ARG A 3 10.05 -5.41 10.34
C ARG A 3 10.69 -6.49 11.22
N ARG A 4 11.32 -6.12 12.33
CA ARG A 4 11.93 -7.07 13.27
C ARG A 4 10.87 -7.81 14.08
N LEU A 5 9.82 -7.12 14.51
CA LEU A 5 8.67 -7.73 15.18
C LEU A 5 8.03 -8.78 14.25
N ASN A 6 7.71 -8.39 13.01
CA ASN A 6 7.14 -9.30 12.02
C ASN A 6 8.04 -10.52 11.74
N ALA A 7 9.36 -10.33 11.68
CA ALA A 7 10.30 -11.43 11.48
C ALA A 7 10.32 -12.41 12.66
N LEU A 8 10.27 -11.90 13.91
CA LEU A 8 10.20 -12.74 15.10
C LEU A 8 8.89 -13.51 15.19
N ASP A 9 7.77 -12.89 14.82
CA ASP A 9 6.46 -13.54 14.80
C ASP A 9 6.42 -14.63 13.70
N THR A 10 7.03 -14.37 12.55
CA THR A 10 7.13 -15.37 11.45
C THR A 10 7.94 -16.59 11.89
N LEU A 11 9.07 -16.37 12.58
CA LEU A 11 9.91 -17.47 13.07
C LEU A 11 9.21 -18.29 14.16
N ASP A 12 8.56 -17.63 15.12
CA ASP A 12 7.79 -18.31 16.17
C ASP A 12 6.64 -19.15 15.58
N TRP A 13 5.95 -18.62 14.57
CA TRP A 13 4.93 -19.38 13.85
C TRP A 13 5.52 -20.60 13.11
N LEU A 14 6.67 -20.46 12.46
CA LEU A 14 7.36 -21.58 11.80
C LEU A 14 7.83 -22.63 12.81
N ASP A 15 8.38 -22.22 13.95
CA ASP A 15 8.81 -23.14 15.01
C ASP A 15 7.61 -23.91 15.58
N GLN A 16 6.48 -23.23 15.83
CA GLN A 16 5.24 -23.88 16.28
C GLN A 16 4.69 -24.84 15.22
N LEU A 17 4.69 -24.44 13.95
CA LEU A 17 4.28 -25.30 12.84
C LEU A 17 5.14 -26.57 12.76
N LEU A 18 6.47 -26.45 12.90
CA LEU A 18 7.39 -27.57 12.81
C LEU A 18 7.36 -28.50 14.04
N LEU A 19 7.23 -27.94 15.24
CA LEU A 19 7.26 -28.71 16.50
C LEU A 19 5.89 -29.28 16.88
N GLN A 20 4.84 -28.51 16.64
CA GLN A 20 3.47 -28.76 17.11
C GLN A 20 2.47 -28.96 15.97
N GLY A 21 2.89 -28.82 14.71
CA GLY A 21 2.12 -29.30 13.57
C GLY A 21 2.03 -30.82 13.57
N GLU A 22 0.86 -31.33 13.22
CA GLU A 22 0.60 -32.75 12.97
C GLU A 22 0.62 -33.03 11.47
N ARG A 23 -0.02 -32.15 10.68
CA ARG A 23 -0.14 -32.33 9.23
C ARG A 23 -0.17 -30.99 8.52
N LEU A 24 0.55 -30.90 7.42
CA LEU A 24 0.50 -29.80 6.46
C LEU A 24 0.04 -30.38 5.12
N THR A 25 -1.11 -29.93 4.62
CA THR A 25 -1.67 -30.39 3.34
C THR A 25 -1.70 -29.25 2.35
N PHE A 26 -1.23 -29.52 1.14
CA PHE A 26 -1.34 -28.61 0.01
C PHE A 26 -2.31 -29.23 -1.00
N GLY A 27 -3.42 -28.55 -1.26
CA GLY A 27 -4.42 -28.92 -2.24
C GLY A 27 -4.46 -27.91 -3.38
N ALA A 28 -4.67 -28.39 -4.60
CA ALA A 28 -5.03 -27.54 -5.73
C ALA A 28 -6.20 -28.19 -6.46
N LYS A 29 -7.23 -27.39 -6.76
CA LYS A 29 -8.40 -27.81 -7.51
C LYS A 29 -8.62 -26.82 -8.65
N VAL A 30 -8.86 -27.34 -9.86
CA VAL A 30 -9.28 -26.54 -11.01
C VAL A 30 -10.61 -27.09 -11.48
N ASP A 31 -11.63 -26.25 -11.49
CA ASP A 31 -12.94 -26.58 -12.04
C ASP A 31 -13.02 -26.08 -13.48
N SER A 32 -13.03 -27.00 -14.43
CA SER A 32 -13.06 -26.66 -15.86
C SER A 32 -14.42 -26.15 -16.34
N LYS A 33 -15.50 -26.38 -15.59
CA LYS A 33 -16.85 -25.90 -15.91
C LYS A 33 -17.03 -24.47 -15.43
N SER A 34 -16.71 -24.22 -14.16
CA SER A 34 -16.84 -22.88 -13.57
C SER A 34 -15.63 -21.97 -13.84
N LYS A 35 -14.54 -22.52 -14.42
CA LYS A 35 -13.29 -21.79 -14.70
C LYS A 35 -12.63 -21.18 -13.46
N HIS A 36 -12.87 -21.76 -12.28
CA HIS A 36 -12.23 -21.33 -11.04
C HIS A 36 -11.09 -22.28 -10.67
N ALA A 37 -10.05 -21.73 -10.08
CA ALA A 37 -9.02 -22.52 -9.41
C ALA A 37 -8.95 -22.16 -7.93
N THR A 38 -8.62 -23.16 -7.12
CA THR A 38 -8.45 -23.01 -5.68
C THR A 38 -7.14 -23.66 -5.27
N ILE A 39 -6.31 -22.92 -4.55
CA ILE A 39 -5.15 -23.45 -3.83
C ILE A 39 -5.50 -23.41 -2.35
N GLU A 40 -5.35 -24.54 -1.67
CA GLU A 40 -5.66 -24.70 -0.26
C GLU A 40 -4.40 -25.14 0.49
N ILE A 41 -4.14 -24.47 1.61
CA ILE A 41 -3.10 -24.85 2.56
C ILE A 41 -3.81 -25.14 3.88
N ASP A 42 -3.84 -26.41 4.26
CA ASP A 42 -4.42 -26.87 5.52
C ASP A 42 -3.31 -27.22 6.50
N VAL A 43 -3.32 -26.53 7.63
CA VAL A 43 -2.42 -26.77 8.77
C VAL A 43 -3.24 -27.41 9.88
N MET A 44 -2.90 -28.64 10.27
CA MET A 44 -3.43 -29.30 11.46
C MET A 44 -2.36 -29.29 12.54
N ALA A 45 -2.74 -28.81 13.72
CA ALA A 45 -1.92 -28.86 14.92
C ALA A 45 -2.21 -30.14 15.70
N LYS A 46 -1.21 -30.64 16.45
CA LYS A 46 -1.41 -31.77 17.36
C LYS A 46 -2.54 -31.43 18.34
N GLN A 47 -3.41 -32.41 18.60
CA GLN A 47 -4.49 -32.26 19.57
C GLN A 47 -3.95 -31.75 20.92
N ASP A 48 -4.67 -30.80 21.53
CA ASP A 48 -4.34 -30.16 22.80
C ASP A 48 -2.98 -29.43 22.86
N SER A 49 -2.32 -29.21 21.72
CA SER A 49 -1.09 -28.44 21.65
C SER A 49 -1.33 -26.94 21.88
N ALA A 50 -0.29 -26.23 22.31
CA ALA A 50 -0.33 -24.77 22.44
C ALA A 50 -0.62 -24.10 21.08
N PHE A 51 -0.14 -24.68 19.97
CA PHE A 51 -0.40 -24.22 18.62
C PHE A 51 -1.88 -24.40 18.22
N ALA A 52 -2.50 -25.55 18.51
CA ALA A 52 -3.93 -25.76 18.27
C ALA A 52 -4.78 -24.71 19.01
N LYS A 53 -4.47 -24.49 20.29
CA LYS A 53 -5.12 -23.47 21.10
C LYS A 53 -4.91 -22.07 20.54
N ALA A 54 -3.68 -21.73 20.12
CA ALA A 54 -3.39 -20.44 19.51
C ALA A 54 -4.21 -20.21 18.23
N LEU A 55 -4.35 -21.20 17.35
CA LEU A 55 -5.15 -21.10 16.12
C LEU A 55 -6.66 -20.90 16.43
N GLN A 56 -7.18 -21.59 17.45
CA GLN A 56 -8.56 -21.40 17.93
C GLN A 56 -8.79 -20.05 18.62
N ASP A 57 -7.77 -19.54 19.31
CA ASP A 57 -7.83 -18.27 20.02
C ASP A 57 -7.77 -17.10 19.04
N VAL A 58 -6.95 -17.17 17.98
CA VAL A 58 -6.93 -16.20 16.87
C VAL A 58 -8.33 -15.98 16.32
N ALA A 59 -9.15 -17.04 16.35
CA ALA A 59 -10.51 -17.09 15.88
C ALA A 59 -11.59 -16.49 16.80
N ALA A 60 -11.21 -16.08 18.01
CA ALA A 60 -12.15 -16.10 19.12
C ALA A 60 -13.19 -14.97 19.12
N ARG A 61 -13.02 -13.94 18.28
CA ARG A 61 -13.92 -12.78 18.25
C ARG A 61 -14.34 -12.41 16.83
N GLN A 62 -15.65 -12.26 16.66
CA GLN A 62 -16.24 -11.68 15.47
C GLN A 62 -15.78 -10.22 15.32
N SER A 63 -15.54 -9.83 14.07
CA SER A 63 -15.23 -8.45 13.72
C SER A 63 -16.42 -7.54 14.02
N TYR A 64 -16.14 -6.37 14.60
CA TYR A 64 -17.07 -5.24 14.66
C TYR A 64 -17.49 -4.78 13.27
N PHE A 65 -16.67 -5.03 12.24
CA PHE A 65 -16.89 -4.62 10.85
C PHE A 65 -17.49 -5.74 9.98
N SER A 66 -18.02 -6.82 10.55
CA SER A 66 -18.49 -7.97 9.75
C SER A 66 -19.58 -7.63 8.73
N ASN A 67 -20.39 -6.59 9.00
CA ASN A 67 -21.51 -6.20 8.15
C ASN A 67 -21.11 -5.28 6.98
N VAL A 68 -19.85 -4.84 6.90
CA VAL A 68 -19.42 -3.86 5.90
C VAL A 68 -18.41 -4.39 4.90
N VAL A 69 -17.91 -5.61 5.09
CA VAL A 69 -16.98 -6.24 4.15
C VAL A 69 -17.75 -6.59 2.88
N GLU A 70 -17.60 -5.77 1.84
CA GLU A 70 -18.20 -6.00 0.54
C GLU A 70 -17.28 -6.85 -0.33
N ASP A 71 -17.91 -7.75 -1.09
CA ASP A 71 -17.19 -8.70 -1.94
C ASP A 71 -17.14 -8.26 -3.41
N ASP A 72 -17.83 -7.16 -3.77
CA ASP A 72 -17.94 -6.61 -5.13
C ASP A 72 -17.36 -5.19 -5.22
N VAL A 73 -16.23 -4.95 -4.58
CA VAL A 73 -15.50 -3.67 -4.66
C VAL A 73 -14.08 -3.91 -5.16
N PRO A 74 -13.42 -2.94 -5.83
CA PRO A 74 -12.08 -3.12 -6.40
C PRO A 74 -11.06 -3.83 -5.49
N LEU A 75 -11.11 -3.53 -4.20
CA LEU A 75 -10.27 -4.18 -3.20
C LEU A 75 -10.98 -4.18 -1.85
N THR A 76 -10.94 -5.32 -1.17
CA THR A 76 -11.34 -5.48 0.21
C THR A 76 -10.22 -6.11 1.00
N PHE A 77 -9.88 -5.51 2.14
CA PHE A 77 -9.04 -6.09 3.16
C PHE A 77 -9.80 -6.04 4.48
N SER A 78 -9.86 -7.15 5.21
CA SER A 78 -10.40 -7.19 6.56
C SER A 78 -9.60 -8.12 7.44
N MET A 79 -9.36 -7.71 8.69
CA MET A 79 -8.67 -8.52 9.68
C MET A 79 -9.31 -8.35 11.07
N SER A 80 -9.71 -9.47 11.67
CA SER A 80 -10.20 -9.58 13.04
C SER A 80 -9.54 -10.79 13.71
N VAL A 81 -8.45 -10.54 14.43
CA VAL A 81 -7.61 -11.58 15.04
C VAL A 81 -7.35 -11.29 16.51
N MET A 82 -7.25 -12.34 17.32
CA MET A 82 -6.72 -12.24 18.67
C MET A 82 -5.20 -12.44 18.68
N MET A 83 -4.49 -11.48 19.24
CA MET A 83 -3.07 -11.55 19.54
C MET A 83 -2.81 -12.46 20.73
N THR A 84 -1.72 -13.22 20.64
CA THR A 84 -1.17 -13.94 21.79
C THR A 84 -0.75 -12.95 22.89
N PRO A 85 -0.72 -13.35 24.18
CA PRO A 85 -0.28 -12.48 25.26
C PRO A 85 1.12 -11.89 25.05
N GLN A 86 2.02 -12.64 24.40
CA GLN A 86 3.35 -12.15 24.06
C GLN A 86 3.28 -11.01 23.03
N ASN A 87 2.44 -11.13 22.00
CA ASN A 87 2.26 -10.10 20.99
C ASN A 87 1.57 -8.86 21.59
N GLN A 88 0.57 -9.04 22.46
CA GLN A 88 -0.05 -7.94 23.20
C GLN A 88 0.99 -7.09 23.94
N LYS A 89 1.91 -7.76 24.65
CA LYS A 89 3.03 -7.10 25.34
C LYS A 89 3.96 -6.38 24.36
N ARG A 90 4.38 -7.03 23.27
CA ARG A 90 5.27 -6.44 22.25
C ARG A 90 4.65 -5.19 21.61
N PHE A 91 3.36 -5.22 21.30
CA PHE A 91 2.64 -4.06 20.74
C PHE A 91 2.49 -2.93 21.77
N ALA A 92 2.19 -3.25 23.03
CA ALA A 92 2.13 -2.24 24.08
C ALA A 92 3.48 -1.52 24.28
N GLU A 93 4.58 -2.28 24.30
CA GLU A 93 5.96 -1.74 24.36
C GLU A 93 6.31 -0.92 23.11
N PHE A 94 5.89 -1.37 21.93
CA PHE A 94 6.04 -0.61 20.68
C PHE A 94 5.35 0.75 20.78
N PHE A 95 4.11 0.80 21.25
CA PHE A 95 3.38 2.07 21.40
C PHE A 95 3.99 2.98 22.47
N GLU A 96 4.59 2.44 23.53
CA GLU A 96 5.36 3.25 24.50
C GLU A 96 6.58 3.94 23.85
N HIS A 97 7.31 3.23 22.98
CA HIS A 97 8.44 3.82 22.26
C HIS A 97 8.00 4.79 21.16
N ALA A 98 6.96 4.44 20.41
CA ALA A 98 6.41 5.28 19.36
C ALA A 98 5.86 6.61 19.92
N GLU A 99 5.29 6.61 21.13
CA GLU A 99 4.83 7.83 21.81
C GLU A 99 5.97 8.83 22.00
N GLN A 100 7.14 8.36 22.43
CA GLN A 100 8.33 9.21 22.63
C GLN A 100 8.86 9.77 21.30
N ASP A 101 8.94 8.92 20.27
CA ASP A 101 9.40 9.35 18.94
C ASP A 101 8.44 10.38 18.32
N VAL A 102 7.13 10.19 18.48
CA VAL A 102 6.12 11.15 17.99
C VAL A 102 6.12 12.41 18.85
N ALA A 103 6.34 12.34 20.16
CA ALA A 103 6.48 13.53 21.01
C ALA A 103 7.67 14.40 20.58
N GLU A 104 8.82 13.78 20.27
CA GLU A 104 10.00 14.46 19.73
C GLU A 104 9.67 15.14 18.39
N GLN A 105 8.98 14.44 17.47
CA GLN A 105 8.58 14.99 16.18
C GLN A 105 7.56 16.12 16.30
N LEU A 106 6.53 15.95 17.12
CA LEU A 106 5.49 16.95 17.34
C LEU A 106 6.10 18.21 17.95
N THR A 107 6.98 18.08 18.93
CA THR A 107 7.70 19.21 19.51
C THR A 107 8.50 19.97 18.45
N ASN A 108 9.25 19.25 17.60
CA ASN A 108 10.01 19.88 16.52
C ASN A 108 9.11 20.63 15.53
N VAL A 109 7.96 20.05 15.14
CA VAL A 109 6.97 20.69 14.27
C VAL A 109 6.37 21.94 14.95
N LEU A 110 6.02 21.84 16.23
CA LEU A 110 5.51 22.96 17.03
C LEU A 110 6.57 24.04 17.30
N GLU A 111 7.85 23.74 17.18
CA GLU A 111 8.92 24.74 17.27
C GLU A 111 9.31 25.30 15.89
N GLY A 112 8.64 24.87 14.81
CA GLY A 112 8.97 25.27 13.44
C GLY A 112 10.32 24.73 12.95
N LYS A 113 10.90 23.77 13.66
CA LYS A 113 12.12 23.07 13.24
C LYS A 113 11.76 22.17 12.08
N LYS A 114 12.54 22.24 11.00
CA LYS A 114 12.40 21.26 9.90
C LYS A 114 12.50 19.85 10.48
N PRO A 115 11.71 18.89 10.01
CA PRO A 115 11.80 17.51 10.45
C PRO A 115 13.26 17.09 10.35
N THR A 116 13.90 16.79 11.48
CA THR A 116 15.25 16.23 11.47
C THR A 116 15.16 14.95 10.66
N GLU A 117 15.82 14.95 9.49
CA GLU A 117 15.91 13.79 8.62
C GLU A 117 16.31 12.62 9.51
N SER A 118 15.36 11.70 9.74
CA SER A 118 15.52 10.63 10.72
C SER A 118 16.83 9.94 10.39
N LYS A 119 17.84 10.07 11.27
CA LYS A 119 19.15 9.44 11.07
C LYS A 119 18.86 7.99 10.69
N LYS A 120 19.09 7.67 9.40
CA LYS A 120 18.94 6.32 8.86
C LYS A 120 19.61 5.40 9.87
N PRO A 121 18.91 4.39 10.43
CA PRO A 121 19.50 3.57 11.46
C PRO A 121 20.81 3.01 10.91
N ALA A 122 21.92 3.46 11.49
CA ALA A 122 23.27 3.01 11.16
C ALA A 122 23.41 1.60 11.73
N ASN A 123 22.76 0.64 11.07
CA ASN A 123 22.96 -0.80 11.10
C ASN A 123 21.80 -1.47 10.34
N ALA A 124 21.87 -1.38 9.02
CA ALA A 124 21.13 -2.24 8.10
C ALA A 124 22.09 -2.87 7.08
N ALA A 125 23.33 -3.15 7.50
CA ALA A 125 24.14 -4.14 6.80
C ALA A 125 23.64 -5.51 7.27
N ALA A 126 23.02 -6.26 6.36
CA ALA A 126 22.78 -7.68 6.57
C ALA A 126 24.13 -8.38 6.85
N PRO A 127 24.23 -9.32 7.81
CA PRO A 127 25.39 -10.19 7.86
C PRO A 127 25.44 -11.02 6.58
N ALA A 128 26.60 -11.06 5.94
CA ALA A 128 26.86 -11.95 4.82
C ALA A 128 26.60 -13.41 5.25
N ALA A 129 25.86 -14.14 4.42
CA ALA A 129 25.62 -15.55 4.60
C ALA A 129 26.85 -16.34 4.12
N ASP A 130 27.66 -16.81 5.05
CA ASP A 130 28.60 -17.91 4.80
C ASP A 130 28.01 -19.22 5.36
N ALA A 131 27.98 -20.24 4.51
CA ALA A 131 27.48 -21.58 4.77
C ALA A 131 28.32 -22.33 5.84
N PRO A 132 27.76 -23.37 6.49
CA PRO A 132 28.38 -23.97 7.66
C PRO A 132 29.46 -24.98 7.27
N LYS A 133 30.60 -24.93 7.96
CA LYS A 133 31.39 -26.12 8.26
C LYS A 133 31.60 -26.20 9.76
N SER A 134 31.13 -27.29 10.35
CA SER A 134 31.38 -27.66 11.73
C SER A 134 32.86 -27.89 11.96
N THR A 135 33.38 -27.44 13.11
CA THR A 135 34.22 -28.19 14.06
C THR A 135 34.86 -27.22 15.07
N GLY A 136 34.77 -27.54 16.36
CA GLY A 136 35.66 -27.02 17.41
C GLY A 136 35.30 -25.66 18.01
N LEU A 137 34.64 -25.66 19.17
CA LEU A 137 34.56 -24.50 20.06
C LEU A 137 35.92 -24.27 20.77
N PRO A 138 36.43 -23.04 20.77
CA PRO A 138 37.00 -22.48 21.98
C PRO A 138 36.20 -21.26 22.47
N LYS A 139 35.99 -21.21 23.79
CA LYS A 139 35.29 -20.14 24.51
C LYS A 139 36.01 -18.80 24.30
N SER A 140 35.39 -17.88 23.58
CA SER A 140 35.81 -16.48 23.49
C SER A 140 34.84 -15.60 24.30
N LYS A 141 35.35 -15.02 25.39
CA LYS A 141 34.72 -13.93 26.14
C LYS A 141 34.68 -12.68 25.26
N ARG A 142 33.56 -12.39 24.59
CA ARG A 142 33.32 -11.07 24.00
C ARG A 142 32.72 -10.14 25.04
N GLY A 143 33.48 -9.09 25.35
CA GLY A 143 33.12 -8.02 26.25
C GLY A 143 31.85 -7.30 25.83
N ALA A 144 31.00 -7.04 26.80
CA ALA A 144 29.83 -6.19 26.70
C ALA A 144 30.27 -4.72 26.81
N THR A 145 30.32 -4.02 25.68
CA THR A 145 30.29 -2.54 25.64
C THR A 145 29.32 -2.11 24.56
N GLY A 146 28.05 -2.41 24.76
CA GLY A 146 26.94 -1.78 24.05
C GLY A 146 26.47 -0.58 24.85
N ASN A 147 27.07 0.59 24.63
CA ASN A 147 26.65 1.83 25.24
C ASN A 147 25.29 2.23 24.63
N LYS A 148 24.17 1.80 25.25
CA LYS A 148 22.84 2.34 24.94
C LYS A 148 22.83 3.77 25.44
N VAL A 149 23.08 4.73 24.55
CA VAL A 149 22.77 6.14 24.82
C VAL A 149 21.26 6.20 25.06
N GLN A 150 20.86 6.25 26.33
CA GLN A 150 19.49 6.54 26.72
C GLN A 150 19.22 7.97 26.28
N LYS A 151 18.52 8.16 25.17
CA LYS A 151 17.98 9.48 24.81
C LYS A 151 17.15 9.97 26.01
N ALA A 152 17.36 11.21 26.43
CA ALA A 152 16.55 11.83 27.47
C ALA A 152 15.07 11.80 27.02
N LYS A 153 14.17 11.35 27.90
CA LYS A 153 12.72 11.32 27.62
C LYS A 153 12.23 12.75 27.41
N VAL A 154 11.64 13.02 26.25
CA VAL A 154 10.98 14.31 25.96
C VAL A 154 9.64 14.32 26.72
N PRO A 155 9.22 15.44 27.34
CA PRO A 155 7.89 15.54 27.92
C PRO A 155 6.81 15.25 26.87
N VAL A 156 5.90 14.33 27.17
CA VAL A 156 4.82 13.96 26.24
C VAL A 156 3.62 14.89 26.49
N PRO A 157 3.09 15.58 25.46
CA PRO A 157 1.86 16.35 25.60
C PRO A 157 0.68 15.47 26.02
N PRO A 158 -0.22 15.91 26.92
CA PRO A 158 -1.34 15.10 27.40
C PRO A 158 -2.22 14.51 26.29
N ALA A 159 -2.53 15.30 25.26
CA ALA A 159 -3.31 14.85 24.12
C ALA A 159 -2.64 13.68 23.36
N LEU A 160 -1.31 13.72 23.23
CA LEU A 160 -0.55 12.62 22.62
C LEU A 160 -0.53 11.40 23.52
N HIS A 161 -0.41 11.61 24.82
CA HIS A 161 -0.50 10.54 25.81
C HIS A 161 -1.83 9.79 25.71
N ASP A 162 -2.95 10.50 25.63
CA ASP A 162 -4.30 9.91 25.55
C ASP A 162 -4.47 9.03 24.30
N VAL A 163 -3.97 9.48 23.15
CA VAL A 163 -3.95 8.68 21.91
C VAL A 163 -3.18 7.39 22.10
N PHE A 164 -1.95 7.47 22.61
CA PHE A 164 -1.09 6.30 22.80
C PHE A 164 -1.55 5.39 23.95
N GLU A 165 -2.18 5.94 24.98
CA GLU A 165 -2.82 5.17 26.04
C GLU A 165 -3.96 4.32 25.49
N SER A 166 -4.81 4.90 24.62
CA SER A 166 -5.87 4.15 23.95
C SER A 166 -5.32 3.05 23.02
N LEU A 167 -4.24 3.32 22.28
CA LEU A 167 -3.57 2.31 21.45
C LEU A 167 -2.96 1.18 22.29
N ARG A 168 -2.34 1.50 23.43
CA ARG A 168 -1.86 0.49 24.39
C ARG A 168 -2.99 -0.30 25.01
N ALA A 169 -4.10 0.34 25.38
CA ALA A 169 -5.29 -0.33 25.89
C ALA A 169 -5.84 -1.31 24.84
N THR A 170 -5.92 -0.88 23.58
CA THR A 170 -6.29 -1.72 22.43
C THR A 170 -5.36 -2.93 22.30
N ALA A 171 -4.04 -2.72 22.35
CA ALA A 171 -3.05 -3.79 22.34
C ALA A 171 -3.26 -4.80 23.49
N LYS A 172 -3.59 -4.32 24.70
CA LYS A 172 -3.88 -5.16 25.87
C LYS A 172 -5.19 -5.94 25.76
N THR A 173 -6.16 -5.48 24.97
CA THR A 173 -7.37 -6.28 24.71
C THR A 173 -7.07 -7.53 23.89
N GLY A 174 -5.96 -7.51 23.15
CA GLY A 174 -5.56 -8.55 22.22
C GLY A 174 -6.34 -8.58 20.92
N HIS A 175 -7.43 -7.84 20.77
CA HIS A 175 -8.23 -7.89 19.54
C HIS A 175 -7.76 -6.83 18.54
N VAL A 176 -7.16 -7.27 17.44
CA VAL A 176 -6.91 -6.41 16.28
C VAL A 176 -8.06 -6.59 15.33
N ASP A 177 -8.80 -5.51 15.08
CA ASP A 177 -10.03 -5.51 14.28
C ASP A 177 -10.02 -4.28 13.38
N PHE A 178 -9.86 -4.48 12.07
CA PHE A 178 -9.85 -3.40 11.08
C PHE A 178 -10.27 -3.88 9.69
N PHE A 179 -10.74 -2.96 8.88
CA PHE A 179 -11.00 -3.20 7.46
C PHE A 179 -10.64 -1.98 6.62
N VAL A 180 -10.39 -2.22 5.34
CA VAL A 180 -10.10 -1.21 4.32
C VAL A 180 -10.73 -1.67 3.00
N GLN A 181 -11.41 -0.76 2.30
CA GLN A 181 -12.02 -1.03 1.00
C GLN A 181 -11.75 0.11 0.02
N PHE A 182 -11.42 -0.24 -1.21
CA PHE A 182 -11.47 0.69 -2.34
C PHE A 182 -12.85 0.58 -2.96
N MET A 183 -13.64 1.65 -2.86
CA MET A 183 -14.95 1.79 -3.47
C MET A 183 -14.79 2.48 -4.82
N ALA A 184 -15.43 1.96 -5.87
CA ALA A 184 -15.52 2.69 -7.12
C ALA A 184 -16.62 3.75 -7.03
N ASP A 185 -16.28 5.00 -7.33
CA ASP A 185 -17.23 6.07 -7.54
C ASP A 185 -17.43 6.28 -9.05
N SER A 186 -18.68 6.19 -9.49
CA SER A 186 -19.07 6.40 -10.88
C SER A 186 -19.49 7.84 -11.19
N LYS A 187 -19.38 8.79 -10.24
CA LYS A 187 -20.15 10.05 -10.32
C LYS A 187 -19.42 11.32 -10.73
N SER A 188 -18.10 11.34 -10.90
CA SER A 188 -17.41 12.57 -11.32
C SER A 188 -16.81 12.42 -12.72
N ASP A 189 -17.14 13.39 -13.59
CA ASP A 189 -16.49 13.72 -14.88
C ASP A 189 -16.31 12.59 -15.93
N GLY A 190 -16.88 11.40 -15.73
CA GLY A 190 -16.94 10.33 -16.74
C GLY A 190 -15.77 9.32 -16.73
N ALA A 191 -14.84 9.40 -15.77
CA ALA A 191 -13.85 8.35 -15.54
C ALA A 191 -14.11 7.71 -14.17
N PRO A 192 -13.81 6.40 -14.01
CA PRO A 192 -13.83 5.77 -12.71
C PRO A 192 -12.89 6.52 -11.78
N GLN A 193 -13.32 6.76 -10.55
CA GLN A 193 -12.45 7.22 -9.48
C GLN A 193 -12.70 6.33 -8.28
N PHE A 194 -11.70 6.16 -7.43
CA PHE A 194 -11.82 5.36 -6.23
C PHE A 194 -11.89 6.24 -4.99
N SER A 195 -12.65 5.77 -4.01
CA SER A 195 -12.58 6.22 -2.63
C SER A 195 -12.05 5.09 -1.77
N LEU A 196 -11.01 5.34 -1.00
CA LEU A 196 -10.60 4.44 0.07
C LEU A 196 -11.49 4.71 1.29
N VAL A 197 -12.07 3.68 1.88
CA VAL A 197 -12.80 3.77 3.16
C VAL A 197 -12.31 2.69 4.11
N GLY A 198 -12.26 2.98 5.39
CA GLY A 198 -11.80 2.02 6.37
C GLY A 198 -12.13 2.40 7.81
N GLY A 199 -11.88 1.45 8.70
CA GLY A 199 -12.07 1.62 10.12
C GLY A 199 -11.24 0.65 10.93
N ALA A 200 -10.90 1.05 12.14
CA ALA A 200 -10.18 0.25 13.11
C ALA A 200 -10.82 0.41 14.49
N LYS A 201 -10.99 -0.72 15.19
CA LYS A 201 -11.54 -0.73 16.54
C LYS A 201 -10.49 -0.26 17.53
N VAL A 202 -10.93 0.52 18.52
CA VAL A 202 -10.08 1.01 19.61
C VAL A 202 -10.77 0.78 20.95
N ALA A 203 -9.98 0.45 21.98
CA ALA A 203 -10.52 0.10 23.29
C ALA A 203 -11.08 1.32 24.05
N ASP A 204 -10.45 2.48 23.91
CA ASP A 204 -10.89 3.74 24.51
C ASP A 204 -11.00 4.81 23.42
N GLY A 205 -12.07 4.74 22.62
CA GLY A 205 -12.28 5.66 21.51
C GLY A 205 -12.51 7.09 21.96
N THR A 206 -13.05 7.31 23.16
CA THR A 206 -13.25 8.65 23.72
C THR A 206 -11.93 9.36 24.00
N LYS A 207 -10.98 8.71 24.71
CA LYS A 207 -9.64 9.28 24.92
C LYS A 207 -8.89 9.47 23.60
N PHE A 208 -9.03 8.51 22.68
CA PHE A 208 -8.43 8.62 21.36
C PHE A 208 -8.96 9.83 20.61
N ALA A 209 -10.28 10.00 20.57
CA ALA A 209 -10.95 11.10 19.89
C ALA A 209 -10.51 12.46 20.46
N SER A 210 -10.56 12.63 21.78
CA SER A 210 -10.14 13.89 22.42
C SER A 210 -8.68 14.22 22.13
N GLY A 211 -7.78 13.24 22.26
CA GLY A 211 -6.36 13.43 21.99
C GLY A 211 -6.07 13.78 20.53
N VAL A 212 -6.69 13.10 19.57
CA VAL A 212 -6.55 13.41 18.14
C VAL A 212 -7.08 14.80 17.81
N THR A 213 -8.29 15.14 18.27
CA THR A 213 -8.89 16.46 17.98
C THR A 213 -8.03 17.59 18.54
N GLU A 214 -7.46 17.44 19.74
CA GLU A 214 -6.56 18.43 20.33
C GLU A 214 -5.24 18.56 19.55
N ILE A 215 -4.63 17.44 19.13
CA ILE A 215 -3.43 17.48 18.27
C ILE A 215 -3.74 18.20 16.94
N LEU A 216 -4.85 17.87 16.29
CA LEU A 216 -5.25 18.52 15.04
C LEU A 216 -5.53 20.02 15.24
N ASN A 217 -6.14 20.40 16.36
CA ASN A 217 -6.35 21.81 16.73
C ASN A 217 -5.03 22.58 16.84
N GLN A 218 -3.99 21.97 17.41
CA GLN A 218 -2.67 22.59 17.52
C GLN A 218 -1.94 22.68 16.17
N LEU A 219 -2.18 21.72 15.27
CA LEU A 219 -1.53 21.66 13.96
C LEU A 219 -2.20 22.55 12.91
N LYS A 220 -3.52 22.78 12.97
CA LYS A 220 -4.25 23.56 11.95
C LYS A 220 -3.75 25.01 11.82
N GLU A 221 -3.21 25.57 12.89
CA GLU A 221 -2.74 26.96 12.95
C GLU A 221 -1.32 27.15 12.40
N ARG A 222 -0.66 26.04 11.98
CA ARG A 222 0.74 26.07 11.59
C ARG A 222 0.91 26.36 10.09
N PRO A 223 1.73 27.37 9.73
CA PRO A 223 2.05 27.63 8.33
C PRO A 223 2.86 26.45 7.74
N GLY A 224 2.53 26.05 6.52
CA GLY A 224 3.20 24.95 5.80
C GLY A 224 2.70 23.55 6.15
N MET A 225 1.69 23.41 7.02
CA MET A 225 0.98 22.15 7.23
C MET A 225 -0.13 21.97 6.20
N ALA A 226 -0.62 20.73 6.07
CA ALA A 226 -1.85 20.44 5.33
C ALA A 226 -3.00 21.30 5.88
N ARG A 227 -3.90 21.75 5.00
CA ARG A 227 -5.14 22.42 5.40
C ARG A 227 -5.98 21.43 6.20
N MET A 228 -6.38 21.81 7.40
CA MET A 228 -7.19 20.97 8.28
C MET A 228 -8.49 21.69 8.62
N ASP A 229 -9.60 21.10 8.22
CA ASP A 229 -10.93 21.54 8.60
C ASP A 229 -11.43 20.57 9.68
N LEU A 230 -11.65 21.06 10.89
CA LEU A 230 -11.99 20.21 12.04
C LEU A 230 -13.49 20.22 12.30
N SER A 231 -14.02 19.05 12.69
CA SER A 231 -15.44 18.90 13.02
C SER A 231 -16.35 19.40 11.89
N ILE A 232 -15.97 19.07 10.64
CA ILE A 232 -16.70 19.48 9.44
C ILE A 232 -18.08 18.85 9.36
N ASP A 233 -18.28 17.74 10.06
CA ASP A 233 -19.49 16.95 10.03
C ASP A 233 -19.54 15.98 11.22
N SER A 234 -20.69 15.37 11.45
CA SER A 234 -20.87 14.27 12.40
C SER A 234 -21.91 13.27 11.89
N HIS A 235 -21.76 12.00 12.27
CA HIS A 235 -22.70 10.93 11.90
C HIS A 235 -22.64 9.78 12.88
N ALA A 236 -23.78 9.30 13.38
CA ALA A 236 -23.86 8.17 14.31
C ALA A 236 -22.85 8.23 15.50
N GLY A 237 -22.66 9.42 16.09
CA GLY A 237 -21.72 9.62 17.20
C GLY A 237 -20.24 9.69 16.80
N VAL A 238 -19.92 9.72 15.50
CA VAL A 238 -18.58 9.95 14.95
C VAL A 238 -18.46 11.40 14.52
N THR A 239 -17.36 12.06 14.88
CA THR A 239 -17.02 13.42 14.40
C THR A 239 -15.98 13.33 13.31
N PHE A 240 -16.17 14.05 12.20
CA PHE A 240 -15.26 14.02 11.06
C PHE A 240 -14.40 15.27 10.97
N HIS A 241 -13.12 15.05 10.68
CA HIS A 241 -12.14 16.05 10.33
C HIS A 241 -11.71 15.82 8.88
N ARG A 242 -11.39 16.89 8.16
CA ARG A 242 -10.86 16.83 6.79
C ARG A 242 -9.45 17.38 6.75
N ILE A 243 -8.56 16.67 6.08
CA ILE A 243 -7.16 17.03 5.89
C ILE A 243 -6.91 17.06 4.37
N SER A 244 -6.64 18.24 3.85
CA SER A 244 -6.33 18.47 2.43
C SER A 244 -4.90 18.98 2.32
N SER A 245 -4.10 18.42 1.41
CA SER A 245 -2.73 18.88 1.20
C SER A 245 -2.46 19.14 -0.28
N ASP A 246 -1.72 20.20 -0.56
CA ASP A 246 -1.29 20.53 -1.92
C ASP A 246 -0.48 19.37 -2.54
N GLY A 247 0.20 18.56 -1.73
CA GLY A 247 0.93 17.38 -2.20
C GLY A 247 0.00 16.30 -2.78
N LEU A 248 -1.16 16.08 -2.15
CA LEU A 248 -2.19 15.17 -2.68
C LEU A 248 -2.93 15.79 -3.86
N GLU A 249 -3.27 17.07 -3.78
CA GLU A 249 -3.99 17.78 -4.84
C GLU A 249 -3.16 17.94 -6.11
N ASN A 250 -1.83 18.00 -6.04
CA ASN A 250 -0.97 18.17 -7.22
C ASN A 250 -0.27 16.88 -7.67
N ASP A 251 -0.47 15.74 -6.99
CA ASP A 251 0.10 14.46 -7.42
C ASP A 251 -0.76 13.84 -8.53
N PRO A 252 -0.22 13.65 -9.76
CA PRO A 252 -1.00 13.11 -10.86
C PRO A 252 -1.55 11.71 -10.59
N GLY A 253 -0.83 10.86 -9.84
CA GLY A 253 -1.27 9.51 -9.50
C GLY A 253 -2.42 9.52 -8.49
N ALA A 254 -2.36 10.40 -7.51
CA ALA A 254 -3.45 10.63 -6.56
C ALA A 254 -4.68 11.21 -7.27
N GLN A 255 -4.50 12.17 -8.18
CA GLN A 255 -5.61 12.70 -8.98
C GLN A 255 -6.26 11.65 -9.88
N GLU A 256 -5.43 10.78 -10.48
CA GLU A 256 -5.85 9.66 -11.31
C GLU A 256 -6.69 8.65 -10.50
N THR A 257 -6.28 8.37 -9.27
CA THR A 257 -6.93 7.35 -8.44
C THR A 257 -8.13 7.89 -7.67
N PHE A 258 -8.00 9.07 -7.05
CA PHE A 258 -8.92 9.61 -6.04
C PHE A 258 -9.66 10.87 -6.50
N GLY A 259 -9.42 11.32 -7.74
CA GLY A 259 -10.05 12.49 -8.31
C GLY A 259 -9.29 13.79 -8.12
N SER A 260 -9.80 14.87 -8.74
CA SER A 260 -9.05 16.13 -8.92
C SER A 260 -8.64 16.85 -7.62
N LYS A 261 -9.41 16.70 -6.54
CA LYS A 261 -9.17 17.37 -5.25
C LYS A 261 -9.35 16.39 -4.09
N PRO A 262 -8.45 15.39 -3.98
CA PRO A 262 -8.62 14.35 -2.99
C PRO A 262 -8.29 14.89 -1.60
N ALA A 263 -9.07 14.48 -0.61
CA ALA A 263 -8.87 14.81 0.79
C ALA A 263 -8.93 13.56 1.66
N VAL A 264 -8.24 13.60 2.79
CA VAL A 264 -8.35 12.58 3.84
C VAL A 264 -9.42 13.02 4.82
N TYR A 265 -10.38 12.14 5.09
CA TYR A 265 -11.36 12.29 6.14
C TYR A 265 -10.99 11.37 7.30
N LEU A 266 -10.94 11.92 8.51
CA LEU A 266 -10.70 11.18 9.74
C LEU A 266 -11.94 11.29 10.64
N GLY A 267 -12.62 10.18 10.84
CA GLY A 267 -13.73 10.06 11.77
C GLY A 267 -13.27 9.50 13.11
N VAL A 268 -13.61 10.16 14.21
CA VAL A 268 -13.32 9.68 15.57
C VAL A 268 -14.63 9.42 16.31
N GLY A 269 -14.79 8.20 16.83
CA GLY A 269 -15.96 7.77 17.59
C GLY A 269 -15.57 7.03 18.87
N SER A 270 -16.55 6.65 19.68
CA SER A 270 -16.33 6.02 20.99
C SER A 270 -15.79 4.59 20.94
N GLN A 271 -15.98 3.87 19.83
CA GLN A 271 -15.57 2.47 19.66
C GLN A 271 -14.58 2.23 18.51
N ALA A 272 -14.54 3.14 17.54
CA ALA A 272 -13.78 2.96 16.33
C ALA A 272 -13.28 4.30 15.80
N VAL A 273 -12.14 4.23 15.12
CA VAL A 273 -11.59 5.28 14.28
C VAL A 273 -11.89 4.92 12.84
N TRP A 274 -12.34 5.90 12.08
CA TRP A 274 -12.77 5.76 10.70
C TRP A 274 -11.92 6.64 9.81
N PHE A 275 -11.70 6.23 8.58
CA PHE A 275 -11.03 7.09 7.63
C PHE A 275 -11.57 6.89 6.22
N ALA A 276 -11.46 7.94 5.42
CA ALA A 276 -11.65 7.87 3.98
C ALA A 276 -10.62 8.72 3.24
N LEU A 277 -10.33 8.37 2.00
CA LEU A 277 -9.52 9.16 1.06
C LEU A 277 -10.21 9.16 -0.30
N GLY A 278 -10.51 10.33 -0.83
CA GLY A 278 -11.23 10.50 -2.09
C GLY A 278 -11.73 11.93 -2.24
N GLN A 279 -12.70 12.15 -3.12
CA GLN A 279 -13.39 13.45 -3.21
C GLN A 279 -14.40 13.64 -2.07
N ALA A 280 -15.35 14.56 -2.22
CA ALA A 280 -16.35 14.89 -1.20
C ALA A 280 -17.34 13.73 -0.94
N ASP A 281 -17.61 12.93 -1.96
CA ASP A 281 -18.39 11.69 -1.92
C ASP A 281 -17.80 10.62 -0.99
N ALA A 282 -16.48 10.55 -0.84
CA ALA A 282 -15.80 9.60 0.05
C ALA A 282 -16.32 9.68 1.50
N LEU A 283 -16.62 10.89 1.99
CA LEU A 283 -17.24 11.07 3.31
C LEU A 283 -18.66 10.51 3.36
N SER A 284 -19.43 10.69 2.29
CA SER A 284 -20.80 10.13 2.20
C SER A 284 -20.77 8.60 2.18
N GLN A 285 -19.83 8.00 1.43
CA GLN A 285 -19.60 6.55 1.43
C GLN A 285 -19.21 6.04 2.82
N LEU A 286 -18.31 6.75 3.52
CA LEU A 286 -17.91 6.38 4.87
C LEU A 286 -19.10 6.40 5.85
N LYS A 287 -20.02 7.37 5.73
CA LYS A 287 -21.24 7.39 6.56
C LYS A 287 -22.14 6.19 6.30
N LEU A 288 -22.36 5.80 5.04
CA LEU A 288 -23.12 4.59 4.68
C LEU A 288 -22.46 3.32 5.24
N VAL A 289 -21.13 3.26 5.24
CA VAL A 289 -20.39 2.18 5.88
C VAL A 289 -20.65 2.16 7.39
N ILE A 290 -20.58 3.30 8.07
CA ILE A 290 -20.87 3.41 9.51
C ILE A 290 -22.31 2.97 9.83
N ASP A 291 -23.28 3.38 9.01
CA ASP A 291 -24.68 2.96 9.16
C ASP A 291 -24.83 1.44 9.09
N ARG A 292 -24.18 0.81 8.10
CA ARG A 292 -24.20 -0.66 7.94
C ARG A 292 -23.54 -1.38 9.12
N VAL A 293 -22.47 -0.86 9.70
CA VAL A 293 -21.91 -1.43 10.94
C VAL A 293 -22.93 -1.40 12.08
N ASN A 294 -23.72 -0.32 12.16
CA ASN A 294 -24.75 -0.15 13.19
C ASN A 294 -26.07 -0.89 12.90
N THR A 295 -26.23 -1.52 11.73
CA THR A 295 -27.38 -2.39 11.46
C THR A 295 -27.29 -3.68 12.27
N GLU A 296 -28.44 -4.25 12.63
CA GLU A 296 -28.48 -5.51 13.37
C GLU A 296 -27.67 -6.59 12.62
N PRO A 297 -26.79 -7.33 13.32
CA PRO A 297 -25.99 -8.38 12.69
C PRO A 297 -26.90 -9.39 11.99
N VAL A 298 -26.56 -9.72 10.73
CA VAL A 298 -27.10 -10.91 10.06
C VAL A 298 -26.95 -12.08 11.02
N ALA A 299 -28.01 -12.90 11.17
CA ALA A 299 -28.11 -13.99 12.13
C ALA A 299 -26.75 -14.69 12.33
N ARG A 300 -26.30 -14.76 13.59
CA ARG A 300 -24.93 -15.18 13.95
C ARG A 300 -24.54 -16.44 13.17
N PRO A 301 -23.59 -16.35 12.21
CA PRO A 301 -23.02 -17.52 11.59
C PRO A 301 -22.42 -18.43 12.67
N ASP A 302 -22.25 -19.73 12.39
CA ASP A 302 -21.46 -20.59 13.27
C ASP A 302 -20.07 -19.93 13.44
N ARG A 303 -19.44 -20.07 14.61
CA ARG A 303 -18.07 -19.55 14.86
C ARG A 303 -17.09 -20.04 13.78
N ARG A 304 -17.38 -21.19 13.16
CA ARG A 304 -16.63 -21.79 12.05
C ARG A 304 -16.75 -21.04 10.71
N ASP A 305 -17.77 -20.19 10.55
CA ASP A 305 -18.00 -19.41 9.33
C ASP A 305 -17.31 -18.04 9.36
N PHE A 306 -16.76 -17.65 10.51
CA PHE A 306 -16.03 -16.39 10.61
C PHE A 306 -14.68 -16.49 9.90
N ILE A 307 -14.36 -15.43 9.13
CA ILE A 307 -13.11 -15.34 8.40
C ILE A 307 -12.29 -14.20 9.00
N PRO A 308 -11.32 -14.50 9.90
CA PRO A 308 -10.49 -13.50 10.59
C PRO A 308 -9.61 -12.69 9.67
N PHE A 309 -9.31 -13.18 8.48
CA PHE A 309 -8.50 -12.46 7.51
C PHE A 309 -9.08 -12.71 6.13
N GLN A 310 -9.41 -11.62 5.45
CA GLN A 310 -9.96 -11.61 4.11
C GLN A 310 -9.20 -10.59 3.26
N PHE A 311 -8.81 -11.00 2.07
CA PHE A 311 -8.29 -10.13 1.03
C PHE A 311 -8.96 -10.49 -0.29
N HIS A 312 -9.75 -9.58 -0.84
CA HIS A 312 -10.43 -9.74 -2.13
C HIS A 312 -9.98 -8.63 -3.06
N MET A 313 -9.74 -8.95 -4.33
CA MET A 313 -9.30 -7.99 -5.34
C MET A 313 -9.96 -8.28 -6.68
N HIS A 314 -10.54 -7.25 -7.29
CA HIS A 314 -11.17 -7.29 -8.62
C HIS A 314 -10.31 -6.53 -9.63
N MET A 315 -9.43 -7.25 -10.32
CA MET A 315 -8.39 -6.65 -11.16
C MET A 315 -8.95 -5.88 -12.36
N LYS A 316 -10.10 -6.26 -12.89
CA LYS A 316 -10.77 -5.57 -14.01
C LYS A 316 -11.13 -4.15 -13.63
N LYS A 317 -11.67 -3.92 -12.43
CA LYS A 317 -12.00 -2.56 -11.94
C LYS A 317 -10.75 -1.68 -11.89
N TRP A 318 -9.59 -2.24 -11.53
CA TRP A 318 -8.30 -1.53 -11.55
C TRP A 318 -7.79 -1.24 -12.98
N ILE A 319 -7.99 -2.18 -13.90
CA ILE A 319 -7.62 -2.01 -15.32
C ILE A 319 -8.50 -0.93 -15.96
N GLU A 320 -9.82 -0.98 -15.75
CA GLU A 320 -10.78 0.00 -16.25
C GLU A 320 -10.47 1.42 -15.74
N LEU A 321 -10.11 1.56 -14.46
CA LEU A 321 -9.60 2.81 -13.90
C LEU A 321 -8.38 3.32 -14.70
N GLY A 322 -7.38 2.48 -14.89
CA GLY A 322 -6.16 2.85 -15.61
C GLY A 322 -6.40 3.20 -17.09
N GLU A 323 -7.34 2.52 -17.75
CA GLU A 323 -7.70 2.76 -19.15
C GLU A 323 -8.42 4.10 -19.31
N ALA A 324 -9.51 4.32 -18.58
CA ALA A 324 -10.29 5.55 -18.65
C ALA A 324 -9.44 6.79 -18.31
N ASN A 325 -8.54 6.65 -17.34
CA ASN A 325 -7.62 7.73 -17.00
C ASN A 325 -6.53 7.97 -18.06
N SER A 326 -6.08 6.91 -18.74
CA SER A 326 -5.14 7.06 -19.85
C SER A 326 -5.74 7.81 -21.03
N GLU A 327 -7.02 7.58 -21.35
CA GLU A 327 -7.76 8.29 -22.39
C GLU A 327 -7.89 9.78 -22.05
N LYS A 328 -8.33 10.10 -20.84
CA LYS A 328 -8.39 11.49 -20.36
C LYS A 328 -7.03 12.17 -20.31
N ARG A 329 -5.96 11.43 -20.02
CA ARG A 329 -4.60 11.99 -20.05
C ARG A 329 -4.21 12.35 -21.48
N MET A 330 -4.55 11.51 -22.47
CA MET A 330 -4.31 11.82 -23.88
C MET A 330 -5.12 13.04 -24.34
N GLU A 331 -6.40 13.12 -24.00
CA GLU A 331 -7.26 14.27 -24.32
C GLU A 331 -6.69 15.58 -23.74
N ARG A 332 -6.21 15.54 -22.48
CA ARG A 332 -5.55 16.69 -21.85
C ARG A 332 -4.25 17.09 -22.55
N ILE A 333 -3.46 16.12 -23.02
CA ILE A 333 -2.23 16.39 -23.78
C ILE A 333 -2.56 17.04 -25.12
N GLU A 334 -3.53 16.50 -25.86
CA GLU A 334 -3.97 17.06 -27.14
C GLU A 334 -4.50 18.49 -26.98
N THR A 335 -5.31 18.73 -25.94
CA THR A 335 -5.81 20.07 -25.61
C THR A 335 -4.66 21.02 -25.25
N ALA A 336 -3.66 20.57 -24.49
CA ALA A 336 -2.51 21.40 -24.12
C ALA A 336 -1.64 21.76 -25.33
N ILE A 337 -1.45 20.81 -26.27
CA ILE A 337 -0.75 21.05 -27.54
C ILE A 337 -1.50 22.11 -28.34
N ALA A 338 -2.81 21.95 -28.54
CA ALA A 338 -3.63 22.91 -29.28
C ALA A 338 -3.60 24.32 -28.66
N GLN A 339 -3.67 24.42 -27.33
CA GLN A 339 -3.54 25.70 -26.61
C GLN A 339 -2.15 26.32 -26.77
N GLN A 340 -1.09 25.52 -26.79
CA GLN A 340 0.26 26.01 -26.98
C GLN A 340 0.48 26.49 -28.42
N GLU A 341 -0.05 25.78 -29.41
CA GLU A 341 -0.04 26.22 -30.82
C GLU A 341 -0.81 27.53 -31.00
N ALA A 342 -2.00 27.66 -30.39
CA ALA A 342 -2.76 28.91 -30.41
C ALA A 342 -1.98 30.08 -29.79
N LYS A 343 -1.33 29.88 -28.65
CA LYS A 343 -0.48 30.91 -28.00
C LYS A 343 0.71 31.31 -28.86
N VAL A 344 1.33 30.37 -29.57
CA VAL A 344 2.43 30.67 -30.49
C VAL A 344 1.93 31.51 -31.66
N LEU A 345 0.77 31.16 -32.25
CA LEU A 345 0.17 31.92 -33.34
C LEU A 345 -0.23 33.35 -32.90
N GLU A 346 -0.82 33.50 -31.71
CA GLU A 346 -1.14 34.81 -31.12
C GLU A 346 0.12 35.65 -30.89
N ALA A 347 1.19 35.04 -30.35
CA ALA A 347 2.47 35.72 -30.13
C ALA A 347 3.13 36.15 -31.45
N GLU A 348 3.09 35.31 -32.50
CA GLU A 348 3.58 35.64 -33.83
C GLU A 348 2.78 36.79 -34.47
N ALA A 349 1.44 36.77 -34.34
CA ALA A 349 0.58 37.83 -34.84
C ALA A 349 0.83 39.16 -34.12
N ALA A 350 0.99 39.13 -32.79
CA ALA A 350 1.34 40.29 -31.98
C ALA A 350 2.72 40.86 -32.35
N ALA A 351 3.71 40.00 -32.58
CA ALA A 351 5.05 40.40 -33.01
C ALA A 351 5.04 41.05 -34.40
N LYS A 352 4.29 40.51 -35.36
CA LYS A 352 4.10 41.12 -36.70
C LYS A 352 3.43 42.48 -36.61
N ALA A 353 2.35 42.61 -35.84
CA ALA A 353 1.66 43.88 -35.64
C ALA A 353 2.55 44.94 -34.95
N ALA A 354 3.42 44.53 -34.03
CA ALA A 354 4.40 45.42 -33.40
C ALA A 354 5.49 45.88 -34.38
N ALA A 355 5.97 44.98 -35.24
CA ALA A 355 6.97 45.29 -36.27
C ALA A 355 6.43 46.29 -37.33
N GLU A 356 5.17 46.13 -37.75
CA GLU A 356 4.50 47.06 -38.66
C GLU A 356 4.33 48.46 -38.04
N LYS A 357 3.96 48.54 -36.76
CA LYS A 357 3.86 49.83 -36.03
C LYS A 357 5.21 50.52 -35.82
N ALA A 358 6.29 49.77 -35.78
CA ALA A 358 7.64 50.32 -35.57
C ALA A 358 8.30 50.85 -36.85
N GLY A 359 7.69 50.70 -38.04
CA GLY A 359 8.24 51.18 -39.31
C GLY A 359 9.59 50.56 -39.68
N ALA A 360 9.95 49.42 -39.08
CA ALA A 360 11.26 48.81 -39.24
C ALA A 360 11.30 47.94 -40.52
N LYS A 361 12.14 48.32 -41.47
CA LYS A 361 12.50 47.50 -42.64
C LYS A 361 13.21 46.22 -42.15
N PRO A 362 12.94 45.02 -42.74
CA PRO A 362 13.53 43.79 -42.24
C PRO A 362 15.05 43.82 -42.41
N ALA A 363 15.77 43.83 -41.30
CA ALA A 363 17.23 43.68 -41.30
C ALA A 363 17.56 42.24 -41.68
N ALA A 364 18.40 42.07 -42.70
CA ALA A 364 18.92 40.80 -43.15
C ALA A 364 19.58 40.05 -41.97
N ALA A 365 19.33 38.74 -41.91
CA ALA A 365 19.85 37.84 -40.89
C ALA A 365 21.40 37.92 -40.80
N PRO A 366 21.98 38.06 -39.60
CA PRO A 366 23.41 37.89 -39.44
C PRO A 366 23.76 36.40 -39.47
N ASN A 367 24.57 36.02 -40.47
CA ASN A 367 25.39 34.81 -40.41
C ASN A 367 26.34 34.94 -39.21
N GLY A 368 25.96 34.30 -38.10
CA GLY A 368 26.78 34.17 -36.89
C GLY A 368 27.24 32.73 -36.73
N GLU A 369 28.35 32.38 -37.38
CA GLU A 369 29.22 31.31 -36.91
C GLU A 369 29.73 31.69 -35.51
N GLY A 370 29.55 30.82 -34.51
CA GLY A 370 30.23 31.03 -33.23
C GLY A 370 29.62 30.32 -32.02
N ASN A 371 30.36 29.33 -31.53
CA ASN A 371 30.35 28.77 -30.17
C ASN A 371 29.18 27.88 -29.76
N GLY A 372 29.45 26.57 -29.84
CA GLY A 372 28.58 25.50 -29.37
C GLY A 372 28.42 25.43 -27.85
N PRO A 373 27.39 24.69 -27.39
CA PRO A 373 27.19 24.44 -25.98
C PRO A 373 28.21 23.41 -25.47
N ARG A 374 29.10 23.87 -24.57
CA ARG A 374 29.92 23.01 -23.71
C ARG A 374 29.01 22.04 -22.94
N ARG A 375 29.02 20.76 -23.36
CA ARG A 375 28.48 19.64 -22.58
C ARG A 375 29.31 19.49 -21.31
N GLY A 376 28.76 19.93 -20.18
CA GLY A 376 29.29 19.65 -18.86
C GLY A 376 29.08 18.18 -18.51
N ASN A 377 30.13 17.37 -18.68
CA ASN A 377 30.25 16.05 -18.07
C ASN A 377 30.58 16.24 -16.58
N GLY A 378 29.57 16.07 -15.71
CA GLY A 378 29.78 15.90 -14.27
C GLY A 378 29.55 14.44 -13.87
N PRO A 379 30.52 13.74 -13.26
CA PRO A 379 30.30 12.41 -12.70
C PRO A 379 29.76 12.57 -11.27
N GLY A 380 28.46 12.34 -11.07
CA GLY A 380 27.92 12.42 -9.71
C GLY A 380 26.43 12.13 -9.57
N ARG A 381 26.09 10.85 -9.37
CA ARG A 381 25.35 10.36 -8.19
C ARG A 381 24.88 8.93 -8.46
N GLY A 382 25.34 8.01 -7.63
CA GLY A 382 24.85 6.63 -7.56
C GLY A 382 23.36 6.61 -7.21
N GLY A 383 22.54 6.36 -8.22
CA GLY A 383 21.18 5.87 -8.06
C GLY A 383 21.17 4.34 -7.89
N PRO A 384 20.06 3.77 -7.39
CA PRO A 384 19.98 2.38 -6.99
C PRO A 384 20.29 1.42 -8.14
N GLN A 385 21.10 0.40 -7.83
CA GLN A 385 21.55 -0.65 -8.74
C GLN A 385 20.41 -1.25 -9.57
N GLN A 386 20.42 -0.89 -10.86
CA GLN A 386 20.35 -1.76 -12.04
C GLN A 386 19.46 -3.02 -11.96
N PHE A 387 18.17 -2.84 -12.27
CA PHE A 387 17.54 -3.70 -13.27
C PHE A 387 18.02 -3.20 -14.64
N GLY A 388 19.02 -3.87 -15.22
CA GLY A 388 19.82 -3.43 -16.36
C GLY A 388 19.13 -3.41 -17.73
N GLY A 389 17.90 -2.90 -17.82
CA GLY A 389 17.19 -2.69 -19.08
C GLY A 389 17.29 -1.25 -19.57
N SER A 390 17.48 -1.04 -20.88
CA SER A 390 17.31 0.28 -21.49
C SER A 390 15.89 0.82 -21.20
N ALA A 391 15.69 2.14 -21.23
CA ALA A 391 14.35 2.72 -21.09
C ALA A 391 13.36 2.14 -22.12
N GLU A 392 13.85 1.80 -23.30
CA GLU A 392 13.11 1.14 -24.37
C GLU A 392 12.74 -0.31 -24.02
N GLN A 393 13.66 -1.10 -23.47
CA GLN A 393 13.36 -2.46 -22.98
C GLN A 393 12.32 -2.44 -21.86
N ARG A 394 12.37 -1.44 -20.96
CA ARG A 394 11.34 -1.24 -19.93
C ARG A 394 9.98 -0.87 -20.54
N ARG A 395 9.95 0.04 -21.53
CA ARG A 395 8.72 0.40 -22.26
C ARG A 395 8.13 -0.80 -23.00
N ALA A 396 8.95 -1.58 -23.70
CA ALA A 396 8.51 -2.79 -24.40
C ALA A 396 7.99 -3.87 -23.42
N GLY A 397 8.69 -4.07 -22.30
CA GLY A 397 8.24 -4.95 -21.23
C GLY A 397 6.88 -4.55 -20.66
N MET A 398 6.70 -3.26 -20.36
CA MET A 398 5.42 -2.71 -19.86
C MET A 398 4.30 -2.78 -20.90
N ALA A 399 4.57 -2.42 -22.16
CA ALA A 399 3.57 -2.53 -23.22
C ALA A 399 3.11 -3.97 -23.41
N THR A 400 4.05 -4.92 -23.33
CA THR A 400 3.67 -6.32 -23.45
C THR A 400 2.92 -6.84 -22.23
N TRP A 401 3.33 -6.43 -21.03
CA TRP A 401 2.60 -6.72 -19.79
C TRP A 401 1.16 -6.21 -19.84
N ASN A 402 0.97 -4.94 -20.23
CA ASN A 402 -0.34 -4.33 -20.39
C ASN A 402 -1.21 -5.09 -21.41
N SER A 403 -0.62 -5.49 -22.55
CA SER A 403 -1.32 -6.30 -23.56
C SER A 403 -1.76 -7.65 -23.00
N MET A 404 -0.90 -8.32 -22.22
CA MET A 404 -1.25 -9.59 -21.57
C MET A 404 -2.36 -9.41 -20.52
N GLN A 405 -2.30 -8.36 -19.70
CA GLN A 405 -3.36 -8.06 -18.73
C GLN A 405 -4.69 -7.82 -19.44
N LYS A 406 -4.74 -6.94 -20.45
CA LYS A 406 -5.97 -6.69 -21.24
C LYS A 406 -6.55 -7.96 -21.83
N LYS A 407 -5.69 -8.83 -22.39
CA LYS A 407 -6.11 -10.11 -22.94
C LYS A 407 -6.67 -11.04 -21.86
N ALA A 408 -5.97 -11.15 -20.73
CA ALA A 408 -6.36 -12.02 -19.62
C ALA A 408 -7.69 -11.60 -18.99
N PHE A 409 -7.88 -10.30 -18.74
CA PHE A 409 -9.04 -9.72 -18.04
C PHE A 409 -10.15 -9.19 -18.97
N SER A 410 -10.20 -9.68 -20.20
CA SER A 410 -11.27 -9.36 -21.16
C SER A 410 -12.63 -10.01 -20.83
N GLY A 411 -12.66 -10.93 -19.87
CA GLY A 411 -13.89 -11.60 -19.39
C GLY A 411 -14.60 -10.83 -18.27
N ASN A 412 -15.51 -11.52 -17.58
CA ASN A 412 -16.24 -10.98 -16.42
C ASN A 412 -15.71 -11.50 -15.07
N ASP A 413 -15.01 -12.63 -15.03
CA ASP A 413 -14.51 -13.22 -13.79
C ASP A 413 -13.05 -12.82 -13.55
N ASP A 414 -12.83 -11.88 -12.64
CA ASP A 414 -11.55 -11.19 -12.43
C ASP A 414 -11.11 -11.12 -10.96
N LYS A 415 -11.65 -12.01 -10.12
CA LYS A 415 -11.43 -11.98 -8.68
C LYS A 415 -10.26 -12.83 -8.22
N LEU A 416 -9.48 -12.26 -7.30
CA LEU A 416 -8.56 -12.97 -6.42
C LEU A 416 -9.11 -12.89 -5.01
N ARG A 417 -9.28 -14.04 -4.36
CA ARG A 417 -9.74 -14.12 -2.97
C ARG A 417 -8.77 -14.92 -2.12
N ILE A 418 -8.35 -14.35 -0.99
CA ILE A 418 -7.50 -14.99 0.01
C ILE A 418 -8.23 -14.93 1.34
N ASP A 419 -8.58 -16.09 1.87
CA ASP A 419 -9.24 -16.24 3.15
C ASP A 419 -8.38 -17.09 4.09
N PHE A 420 -8.29 -16.71 5.37
CA PHE A 420 -7.81 -17.58 6.44
C PHE A 420 -9.00 -17.98 7.30
N LYS A 421 -9.21 -19.28 7.51
CA LYS A 421 -10.29 -19.83 8.34
C LYS A 421 -9.74 -20.80 9.37
N PRO A 422 -9.96 -20.56 10.67
CA PRO A 422 -9.66 -21.53 11.71
C PRO A 422 -10.51 -22.80 11.54
N THR A 423 -9.94 -23.95 11.87
CA THR A 423 -10.63 -25.24 11.89
C THR A 423 -10.59 -25.81 13.31
N ASP A 424 -11.35 -26.87 13.57
CA ASP A 424 -11.42 -27.47 14.92
C ASP A 424 -10.03 -27.88 15.47
N GLN A 425 -9.10 -28.27 14.58
CA GLN A 425 -7.75 -28.72 14.94
C GLN A 425 -6.64 -27.87 14.30
N GLY A 426 -6.95 -26.72 13.71
CA GLY A 426 -5.97 -26.06 12.85
C GLY A 426 -6.44 -24.78 12.17
N ALA A 427 -5.92 -24.55 10.97
CA ALA A 427 -6.31 -23.45 10.11
C ALA A 427 -6.19 -23.81 8.63
N ARG A 428 -7.03 -23.17 7.82
CA ARG A 428 -7.09 -23.28 6.37
C ARG A 428 -6.81 -21.92 5.76
N ILE A 429 -5.86 -21.86 4.83
CA ILE A 429 -5.67 -20.72 3.93
C ILE A 429 -6.19 -21.13 2.57
N GLN A 430 -7.12 -20.35 2.02
CA GLN A 430 -7.74 -20.62 0.72
C GLN A 430 -7.45 -19.44 -0.21
N LEU A 431 -6.79 -19.73 -1.34
CA LEU A 431 -6.59 -18.79 -2.44
C LEU A 431 -7.48 -19.22 -3.60
N GLN A 432 -8.40 -18.36 -4.01
CA GLN A 432 -9.31 -18.59 -5.14
C GLN A 432 -8.96 -17.62 -6.26
N PHE A 433 -8.88 -18.17 -7.47
CA PHE A 433 -8.57 -17.45 -8.69
C PHE A 433 -9.70 -17.68 -9.69
N ASP A 434 -10.21 -16.59 -10.23
CA ASP A 434 -11.12 -16.63 -11.36
C ASP A 434 -10.41 -16.84 -12.69
N GLU A 435 -11.21 -17.04 -13.75
CA GLU A 435 -10.72 -17.38 -15.08
C GLU A 435 -9.65 -16.40 -15.57
N SER A 436 -9.84 -15.10 -15.37
CA SER A 436 -8.90 -14.09 -15.87
C SER A 436 -7.51 -14.20 -15.25
N PHE A 437 -7.43 -14.56 -13.95
CA PHE A 437 -6.14 -14.83 -13.31
C PHE A 437 -5.49 -16.10 -13.85
N LEU A 438 -6.28 -17.14 -14.14
CA LEU A 438 -5.77 -18.37 -14.76
C LEU A 438 -5.23 -18.10 -16.16
N ARG A 439 -5.95 -17.30 -16.96
CA ARG A 439 -5.48 -16.84 -18.28
C ARG A 439 -4.18 -16.04 -18.16
N LEU A 440 -4.08 -15.12 -17.19
CA LEU A 440 -2.87 -14.33 -16.95
C LEU A 440 -1.67 -15.24 -16.64
N MET A 441 -1.84 -16.19 -15.71
CA MET A 441 -0.78 -17.15 -15.37
C MET A 441 -0.37 -18.00 -16.58
N GLY A 442 -1.35 -18.49 -17.36
CA GLY A 442 -1.09 -19.25 -18.58
C GLY A 442 -0.30 -18.46 -19.62
N LEU A 443 -0.66 -17.18 -19.86
CA LEU A 443 0.08 -16.29 -20.75
C LEU A 443 1.50 -16.03 -20.27
N GLY A 444 1.70 -15.86 -18.95
CA GLY A 444 3.01 -15.67 -18.34
C GLY A 444 3.93 -16.89 -18.51
N ILE A 445 3.40 -18.10 -18.27
CA ILE A 445 4.15 -19.36 -18.41
C ILE A 445 4.53 -19.60 -19.88
N SER A 446 3.59 -19.43 -20.82
CA SER A 446 3.86 -19.59 -22.27
C SER A 446 5.01 -18.69 -22.71
N ARG A 447 4.99 -17.42 -22.29
CA ARG A 447 6.06 -16.47 -22.62
C ARG A 447 7.41 -16.87 -22.04
N GLY A 448 7.44 -17.38 -20.81
CA GLY A 448 8.66 -17.87 -20.17
C GLY A 448 9.28 -19.02 -20.94
N MET A 449 8.46 -19.95 -21.44
CA MET A 449 8.90 -21.06 -22.28
C MET A 449 9.41 -20.58 -23.63
N ASP A 450 8.65 -19.73 -24.32
CA ASP A 450 9.04 -19.18 -25.63
C ASP A 450 10.36 -18.39 -25.54
N GLY A 451 10.54 -17.60 -24.48
CA GLY A 451 11.77 -16.85 -24.22
C GLY A 451 12.97 -17.75 -23.96
N ASN A 452 12.79 -18.85 -23.22
CA ASN A 452 13.86 -19.83 -23.00
C ASN A 452 14.23 -20.54 -24.31
N ILE A 453 13.24 -20.98 -25.10
CA ILE A 453 13.46 -21.63 -26.40
C ILE A 453 14.21 -20.68 -27.35
N GLU A 454 13.84 -19.40 -27.41
CA GLU A 454 14.53 -18.44 -28.28
C GLU A 454 15.96 -18.16 -27.81
N ASN A 455 16.19 -18.08 -26.50
CA ASN A 455 17.54 -17.93 -25.93
C ASN A 455 18.43 -19.14 -26.23
N GLU A 456 17.88 -20.36 -26.13
CA GLU A 456 18.58 -21.59 -26.51
C GLU A 456 18.90 -21.60 -28.00
N ARG A 457 17.97 -21.20 -28.87
CA ARG A 457 18.20 -21.07 -30.31
C ARG A 457 19.32 -20.08 -30.63
N LYS A 458 19.29 -18.89 -30.03
CA LYS A 458 20.35 -17.86 -30.21
C LYS A 458 21.69 -18.32 -29.67
N ALA A 459 21.71 -19.07 -28.58
CA ALA A 459 22.93 -19.66 -28.03
C ALA A 459 23.52 -20.71 -29.00
N ALA A 460 22.67 -21.57 -29.58
CA ALA A 460 23.07 -22.56 -30.58
C ALA A 460 23.60 -21.90 -31.87
N GLU A 461 22.93 -20.86 -32.37
CA GLU A 461 23.38 -20.09 -33.55
C GLU A 461 24.75 -19.44 -33.32
N LYS A 462 24.97 -18.82 -32.15
CA LYS A 462 26.27 -18.24 -31.79
C LYS A 462 27.38 -19.29 -31.66
N GLN A 463 27.06 -20.50 -31.19
CA GLN A 463 28.01 -21.60 -31.15
C GLN A 463 28.37 -22.08 -32.56
N GLN A 464 27.38 -22.18 -33.46
CA GLN A 464 27.61 -22.53 -34.85
C GLN A 464 28.43 -21.48 -35.60
N GLU A 465 28.20 -20.19 -35.34
CA GLU A 465 28.96 -19.10 -35.95
C GLU A 465 30.42 -19.10 -35.49
N LYS A 466 30.68 -19.34 -34.19
CA LYS A 466 32.05 -19.49 -33.66
C LYS A 466 32.78 -20.72 -34.18
N ALA A 467 32.05 -21.78 -34.57
CA ALA A 467 32.62 -23.01 -35.10
C ALA A 467 33.01 -22.92 -36.59
N LYS A 468 32.61 -21.86 -37.31
CA LYS A 468 33.03 -21.67 -38.71
C LYS A 468 34.52 -21.28 -38.77
N PRO A 469 35.35 -21.99 -39.54
CA PRO A 469 36.78 -21.71 -39.62
C PRO A 469 37.01 -20.30 -40.21
N LYS A 470 37.82 -19.48 -39.53
CA LYS A 470 38.27 -18.20 -40.07
C LYS A 470 39.14 -18.48 -41.29
N LYS A 471 38.64 -18.11 -42.48
CA LYS A 471 39.39 -18.18 -43.73
C LYS A 471 40.49 -17.12 -43.78
#